data_AF-A0A660V7D2-F1
#
_entry.id   AF-A0A660V7D2-F1
#
_cell.length_a   1.000
_cell.length_b   1.000
_cell.length_c   1.000
_cell.angle_alpha   90.00
_cell.angle_beta   90.00
_cell.angle_gamma   90.00
#
_symmetry.space_group_name_H-M   'P 1'
#
loop_
_entity.id
_entity.type
_entity.pdbx_description
1 polymer ?
#
loop_
_entity_poly.entity_id
_entity_poly.type
_entity_poly.pdbx_seq_one_letter_code
_entity_poly.pdbx_strand_id
1 'polypeptide(L)'
;MYKEDVGAGSGKAAYTIVADYRERPESFSIVESPPDRILKRLNNGQPAEVKEAAEKLREYAAGLYNGQAGKTPELKYLTGRVARRMRAIHPRMPHSKLFDMAKDVTGEIVSAGYIEALEQLSNKNARTELDYIQDVARSSKTSEPSVLLFGVRVPGKPHTYSYLGGTDRAMTAYIGTERLRGIHRPGLKTQKSYKRRFASKENRTAYEAAERLVQHWPTQVGEDGNRTEVEIPTTKGQLPADFEPIRRDYYRAPAGGKRYTMGIKKLSGDQSYEMVEDMASIILHDPEQSLLSPEQLYAFDELVTEANQKNINSWAYAIDEMPEITETLGSVWEKSRDKLYSAALKGYERMADPPATPPCLEAWPSWQEELYRLEEISTSPQLRIVYPPQLRIKRNGEKGACCSAVERIYGLRVPAKHTRLINTLKKNPWFAANCDVIYNYTRPYASPDIARLSLGDEYEPGKQYEIAGSWGIDGDTGRGRMTIYRAGFNRGQTLAEEVYHAVYDIIRSTDNGFGEKVERVAHKYAPSKPPDEAFAKAMASETVSRGSSRLPKRVVNSVVDIVKGHRSVPADAIEQIRKKRGNTTSY
;
A
#
# COMPACT_ATOMS: atom_id res chain seq x y z
N MET A 1 -3.26 30.75 45.27
CA MET A 1 -3.96 29.65 45.97
C MET A 1 -5.36 30.16 46.25
N TYR A 2 -6.32 29.85 45.38
CA TYR A 2 -7.74 30.15 45.58
C TYR A 2 -8.46 28.79 45.67
N LYS A 3 -9.21 28.59 46.76
CA LYS A 3 -10.15 27.48 46.94
C LYS A 3 -11.53 28.03 46.63
N GLU A 4 -12.21 27.46 45.65
CA GLU A 4 -13.66 27.56 45.54
C GLU A 4 -14.26 26.22 45.97
N ASP A 5 -15.18 26.28 46.93
CA ASP A 5 -15.98 25.16 47.40
C ASP A 5 -16.98 24.76 46.32
N VAL A 6 -16.91 23.51 45.87
CA VAL A 6 -17.97 22.90 45.04
C VAL A 6 -18.68 21.88 45.93
N GLY A 7 -19.96 22.17 46.19
CA GLY A 7 -20.78 21.48 47.18
C GLY A 7 -20.96 19.99 46.93
N ALA A 8 -21.25 19.30 48.04
CA ALA A 8 -21.55 17.87 48.09
C ALA A 8 -22.83 17.53 47.31
N GLY A 9 -22.66 16.86 46.17
CA GLY A 9 -23.73 16.27 45.37
C GLY A 9 -23.23 14.99 44.71
N SER A 10 -23.95 13.90 44.91
CA SER A 10 -23.61 12.52 44.56
C SER A 10 -23.22 12.29 43.10
N GLY A 11 -22.06 11.66 42.88
CA GLY A 11 -21.82 10.71 41.79
C GLY A 11 -21.28 11.27 40.47
N LYS A 12 -20.03 10.86 40.16
CA LYS A 12 -19.26 11.00 38.90
C LYS A 12 -18.52 12.34 38.71
N ALA A 13 -17.34 12.44 39.31
CA ALA A 13 -16.33 13.39 38.87
C ALA A 13 -15.56 12.79 37.66
N ALA A 14 -15.88 13.25 36.46
CA ALA A 14 -14.91 13.27 35.37
C ALA A 14 -14.07 14.54 35.54
N TYR A 15 -12.83 14.40 35.97
CA TYR A 15 -11.92 15.55 36.08
C TYR A 15 -11.34 15.86 34.69
N THR A 16 -11.72 17.00 34.13
CA THR A 16 -11.00 17.63 33.02
C THR A 16 -9.76 18.32 33.60
N ILE A 17 -8.57 17.87 33.22
CA ILE A 17 -7.33 18.61 33.52
C ILE A 17 -7.30 19.81 32.58
N VAL A 18 -7.66 20.99 33.10
CA VAL A 18 -7.45 22.27 32.40
C VAL A 18 -6.04 22.75 32.74
N ALA A 19 -5.13 22.70 31.77
CA ALA A 19 -3.80 23.28 31.92
C ALA A 19 -3.78 24.71 31.38
N ASP A 20 -3.22 25.63 32.17
CA ASP A 20 -2.97 27.02 31.82
C ASP A 20 -1.79 27.11 30.83
N TYR A 21 -2.05 27.62 29.63
CA TYR A 21 -1.12 27.66 28.50
C TYR A 21 -0.28 28.94 28.52
N ARG A 22 0.61 29.12 29.50
CA ARG A 22 1.66 30.15 29.41
C ARG A 22 3.02 29.64 29.92
N GLU A 23 3.97 29.61 28.99
CA GLU A 23 5.43 29.74 29.18
C GLU A 23 6.19 28.66 29.95
N ARG A 24 6.47 27.48 29.34
CA ARG A 24 7.70 26.71 29.62
C ARG A 24 8.26 25.99 28.38
N PRO A 25 9.45 26.36 27.86
CA PRO A 25 10.09 25.72 26.70
C PRO A 25 10.60 24.27 26.91
N GLU A 26 10.34 23.65 28.06
CA GLU A 26 10.93 22.35 28.44
C GLU A 26 9.91 21.33 28.99
N SER A 27 8.60 21.54 28.81
CA SER A 27 7.57 20.61 29.29
C SER A 27 6.78 20.00 28.13
N PHE A 28 6.79 18.67 28.02
CA PHE A 28 5.82 17.94 27.21
C PHE A 28 4.47 17.96 27.95
N SER A 29 3.46 18.66 27.44
CA SER A 29 2.11 18.59 27.98
C SER A 29 1.17 18.14 26.87
N ILE A 30 0.77 16.87 26.89
CA ILE A 30 -0.56 16.33 26.55
C ILE A 30 -0.45 14.79 26.68
N VAL A 31 -1.05 14.25 27.74
CA VAL A 31 -1.59 12.88 27.70
C VAL A 31 -2.92 13.04 26.99
N GLU A 32 -3.03 12.56 25.76
CA GLU A 32 -4.32 12.48 25.09
C GLU A 32 -5.27 11.69 26.01
N SER A 33 -6.47 12.25 26.26
CA SER A 33 -7.48 11.50 27.00
C SER A 33 -7.75 10.19 26.26
N PRO A 34 -7.69 9.03 26.93
CA PRO A 34 -8.01 7.77 26.27
C PRO A 34 -9.41 7.85 25.67
N PRO A 35 -9.64 7.29 24.47
CA PRO A 35 -10.98 7.24 23.88
C PRO A 35 -12.02 6.67 24.86
N ASP A 36 -13.20 7.29 24.92
CA ASP A 36 -14.28 6.91 25.84
C ASP A 36 -14.63 5.42 25.81
N ARG A 37 -14.48 4.78 24.65
CA ARG A 37 -14.68 3.33 24.50
C ARG A 37 -13.74 2.50 25.36
N ILE A 38 -12.47 2.91 25.52
CA ILE A 38 -11.46 2.22 26.33
C ILE A 38 -11.82 2.41 27.80
N LEU A 39 -12.15 3.65 28.19
CA LEU A 39 -12.57 3.96 29.56
C LEU A 39 -13.85 3.21 29.94
N LYS A 40 -14.85 3.15 29.05
CA LYS A 40 -16.08 2.38 29.26
C LYS A 40 -15.79 0.88 29.46
N ARG A 41 -14.91 0.28 28.65
CA ARG A 41 -14.51 -1.14 28.80
C ARG A 41 -13.74 -1.40 30.09
N LEU A 42 -12.83 -0.50 30.47
CA LEU A 42 -12.10 -0.60 31.73
C LEU A 42 -13.05 -0.47 32.93
N ASN A 43 -14.04 0.42 32.85
CA ASN A 43 -15.00 0.64 33.92
C ASN A 43 -16.04 -0.48 34.02
N ASN A 44 -16.46 -1.05 32.88
CA ASN A 44 -17.54 -2.04 32.80
C ASN A 44 -16.98 -3.45 32.54
N GLY A 45 -16.88 -4.27 33.58
CA GLY A 45 -16.64 -5.71 33.46
C GLY A 45 -15.19 -6.18 33.59
N GLN A 46 -14.22 -5.29 33.83
CA GLN A 46 -12.85 -5.69 34.15
C GLN A 46 -12.64 -5.95 35.65
N PRO A 47 -11.77 -6.92 36.04
CA PRO A 47 -11.40 -7.17 37.44
C PRO A 47 -10.80 -5.93 38.14
N ALA A 48 -10.91 -5.87 39.47
CA ALA A 48 -10.45 -4.74 40.27
C ALA A 48 -8.95 -4.46 40.09
N GLU A 49 -8.16 -5.52 39.95
CA GLU A 49 -6.71 -5.44 39.77
C GLU A 49 -6.31 -4.86 38.41
N VAL A 50 -7.12 -5.12 37.37
CA VAL A 50 -6.91 -4.52 36.03
C VAL A 50 -7.19 -3.02 36.07
N LYS A 51 -8.21 -2.60 36.83
CA LYS A 51 -8.53 -1.18 37.05
C LYS A 51 -7.41 -0.49 37.84
N GLU A 52 -6.90 -1.15 38.88
CA GLU A 52 -5.79 -0.64 39.67
C GLU A 52 -4.51 -0.49 38.83
N ALA A 53 -4.20 -1.47 37.98
CA ALA A 53 -3.08 -1.40 37.03
C ALA A 53 -3.22 -0.24 36.04
N ALA A 54 -4.43 0.01 35.53
CA ALA A 54 -4.71 1.13 34.63
C ALA A 54 -4.52 2.50 35.32
N GLU A 55 -4.91 2.65 36.59
CA GLU A 55 -4.69 3.89 37.35
C GLU A 55 -3.20 4.09 37.68
N LYS A 56 -2.50 3.04 38.10
CA LYS A 56 -1.03 3.08 38.30
C LYS A 56 -0.29 3.46 37.01
N LEU A 57 -0.74 2.95 35.86
CA LEU A 57 -0.21 3.32 34.55
C LEU A 57 -0.47 4.79 34.22
N ARG A 58 -1.65 5.31 34.55
CA ARG A 58 -2.01 6.72 34.38
C ARG A 58 -1.14 7.64 35.22
N GLU A 59 -0.99 7.35 36.51
CA GLU A 59 -0.12 8.11 37.43
C GLU A 59 1.33 8.08 36.94
N TYR A 60 1.80 6.90 36.52
CA TYR A 60 3.15 6.75 35.99
C TYR A 60 3.36 7.56 34.71
N ALA A 61 2.44 7.48 33.75
CA ALA A 61 2.49 8.28 32.52
C ALA A 61 2.48 9.77 32.87
N ALA A 62 1.57 10.24 33.72
CA ALA A 62 1.53 11.63 34.17
C ALA A 62 2.85 12.07 34.83
N GLY A 63 3.49 11.21 35.63
CA GLY A 63 4.81 11.45 36.22
C GLY A 63 5.92 11.65 35.18
N LEU A 64 5.85 10.94 34.04
CA LEU A 64 6.80 11.11 32.93
C LEU A 64 6.64 12.46 32.22
N TYR A 65 5.42 13.00 32.13
CA TYR A 65 5.15 14.32 31.52
C TYR A 65 5.43 15.48 32.47
N ASN A 66 5.14 15.31 33.76
CA ASN A 66 5.35 16.32 34.79
C ASN A 66 6.82 16.42 35.24
N GLY A 67 7.60 15.35 35.05
CA GLY A 67 9.07 15.39 35.18
C GLY A 67 9.69 16.15 34.00
N GLN A 68 10.75 16.94 34.25
CA GLN A 68 11.47 17.64 33.18
C GLN A 68 11.83 16.67 32.05
N ALA A 69 11.10 16.84 30.94
CA ALA A 69 11.25 16.19 29.67
C ALA A 69 12.72 15.88 29.36
N GLY A 70 13.07 14.58 29.33
CA GLY A 70 14.42 14.14 29.00
C GLY A 70 15.37 13.95 30.18
N LYS A 71 14.91 14.01 31.45
CA LYS A 71 15.76 13.68 32.62
C LYS A 71 15.65 12.24 33.11
N THR A 72 14.50 11.59 32.97
CA THR A 72 14.36 10.17 33.38
C THR A 72 15.17 9.26 32.46
N PRO A 73 15.88 8.24 32.99
CA PRO A 73 16.61 7.27 32.19
C PRO A 73 15.78 6.63 31.06
N GLU A 74 14.50 6.37 31.31
CA GLU A 74 13.55 5.73 30.40
C GLU A 74 13.26 6.60 29.18
N LEU A 75 12.96 7.89 29.38
CA LEU A 75 12.73 8.82 28.28
C LEU A 75 14.01 9.10 27.48
N LYS A 76 15.15 9.30 28.14
CA LYS A 76 16.45 9.44 27.42
C LYS A 76 16.72 8.23 26.54
N TYR A 77 16.43 7.06 27.08
CA TYR A 77 16.59 5.81 26.39
C TYR A 77 15.62 5.67 25.20
N LEU A 78 14.34 6.00 25.39
CA LEU A 78 13.32 6.00 24.34
C LEU A 78 13.68 7.00 23.24
N THR A 79 14.05 8.25 23.57
CA THR A 79 14.52 9.24 22.59
C THR A 79 15.70 8.72 21.78
N GLY A 80 16.68 8.08 22.43
CA GLY A 80 17.78 7.41 21.71
C GLY A 80 17.31 6.28 20.78
N ARG A 81 16.25 5.55 21.13
CA ARG A 81 15.62 4.55 20.25
C ARG A 81 14.89 5.22 19.08
N VAL A 82 14.06 6.22 19.34
CA VAL A 82 13.33 6.99 18.33
C VAL A 82 14.33 7.57 17.34
N ALA A 83 15.40 8.22 17.80
CA ALA A 83 16.47 8.74 16.96
C ALA A 83 17.11 7.63 16.09
N ARG A 84 17.48 6.49 16.68
CA ARG A 84 18.04 5.37 15.90
C ARG A 84 17.09 4.87 14.83
N ARG A 85 15.78 4.82 15.11
CA ARG A 85 14.76 4.37 14.16
C ARG A 85 14.47 5.42 13.09
N MET A 86 14.39 6.69 13.46
CA MET A 86 14.27 7.81 12.53
C MET A 86 15.45 7.89 11.57
N ARG A 87 16.66 7.49 11.98
CA ARG A 87 17.82 7.41 11.06
C ARG A 87 17.63 6.39 9.94
N ALA A 88 16.74 5.41 10.11
CA ALA A 88 16.35 4.51 9.03
C ALA A 88 15.39 5.17 8.03
N ILE A 89 14.61 6.16 8.47
CA ILE A 89 13.63 6.91 7.66
C ILE A 89 14.32 8.12 6.99
N HIS A 90 15.25 8.77 7.69
CA HIS A 90 15.97 9.96 7.24
C HIS A 90 17.49 9.76 7.28
N PRO A 91 18.06 8.93 6.38
CA PRO A 91 19.47 8.55 6.44
C PRO A 91 20.45 9.70 6.23
N ARG A 92 20.00 10.84 5.68
CA ARG A 92 20.83 12.01 5.37
C ARG A 92 20.65 13.18 6.35
N MET A 93 19.78 13.04 7.34
CA MET A 93 19.56 14.10 8.32
C MET A 93 20.74 14.13 9.32
N PRO A 94 21.33 15.30 9.61
CA PRO A 94 22.38 15.44 10.61
C PRO A 94 21.95 14.85 11.96
N HIS A 95 22.90 14.29 12.71
CA HIS A 95 22.57 13.59 13.97
C HIS A 95 21.88 14.51 14.99
N SER A 96 22.32 15.75 15.11
CA SER A 96 21.72 16.75 16.00
C SER A 96 20.26 17.00 15.67
N LYS A 97 19.96 17.41 14.42
CA LYS A 97 18.58 17.61 13.94
C LYS A 97 17.70 16.37 14.11
N LEU A 98 18.26 15.19 13.87
CA LEU A 98 17.55 13.93 14.03
C LEU A 98 17.25 13.62 15.49
N PHE A 99 18.15 13.99 16.40
CA PHE A 99 17.98 13.81 17.83
C PHE A 99 16.97 14.82 18.39
N ASP A 100 16.95 16.07 17.91
CA ASP A 100 15.96 17.07 18.30
C ASP A 100 14.55 16.64 17.86
N MET A 101 14.40 16.24 16.59
CA MET A 101 13.16 15.67 16.08
C MET A 101 12.73 14.40 16.85
N ALA A 102 13.69 13.60 17.31
CA ALA A 102 13.39 12.43 18.14
C ALA A 102 12.90 12.82 19.54
N LYS A 103 13.35 13.95 20.12
CA LYS A 103 12.81 14.44 21.39
C LYS A 103 11.35 14.80 21.21
N ASP A 104 11.02 15.56 20.16
CA ASP A 104 9.64 15.99 19.87
C ASP A 104 8.70 14.79 19.74
N VAL A 105 9.12 13.78 18.97
CA VAL A 105 8.34 12.56 18.71
C VAL A 105 8.29 11.62 19.91
N THR A 106 9.22 11.72 20.86
CA THR A 106 9.22 10.86 22.05
C THR A 106 7.96 11.11 22.89
N GLY A 107 7.52 12.36 23.04
CA GLY A 107 6.29 12.68 23.76
C GLY A 107 5.06 12.03 23.14
N GLU A 108 4.93 12.12 21.81
CA GLU A 108 3.85 11.49 21.05
C GLU A 108 3.84 9.97 21.19
N ILE A 109 5.02 9.33 21.12
CA ILE A 109 5.15 7.88 21.27
C ILE A 109 4.78 7.42 22.69
N VAL A 110 5.08 8.23 23.71
CA VAL A 110 4.65 7.94 25.08
C VAL A 110 3.14 8.06 25.21
N SER A 111 2.52 9.06 24.58
CA SER A 111 1.07 9.28 24.67
C SER A 111 0.31 8.16 23.96
N ALA A 112 0.71 7.85 22.73
CA ALA A 112 0.16 6.73 21.98
C ALA A 112 0.46 5.39 22.66
N GLY A 113 1.65 5.24 23.26
CA GLY A 113 2.02 4.03 24.00
C GLY A 113 1.18 3.83 25.26
N TYR A 114 0.81 4.91 25.93
CA TYR A 114 -0.12 4.87 27.06
C TYR A 114 -1.51 4.38 26.62
N ILE A 115 -2.03 4.90 25.51
CA ILE A 115 -3.32 4.46 24.95
C ILE A 115 -3.28 2.98 24.58
N GLU A 116 -2.22 2.53 23.90
CA GLU A 116 -2.02 1.12 23.53
C GLU A 116 -1.99 0.19 24.76
N ALA A 117 -1.35 0.61 25.84
CA ALA A 117 -1.31 -0.15 27.08
C ALA A 117 -2.68 -0.19 27.78
N LEU A 118 -3.46 0.88 27.75
CA LEU A 118 -4.84 0.87 28.25
C LEU A 118 -5.76 0.02 27.39
N GLU A 119 -5.63 0.06 26.07
CA GLU A 119 -6.40 -0.79 25.16
C GLU A 119 -6.12 -2.26 25.45
N GLN A 120 -4.85 -2.60 25.72
CA GLN A 120 -4.46 -3.93 26.13
C GLN A 120 -5.12 -4.37 27.44
N LEU A 121 -5.11 -3.51 28.47
CA LEU A 121 -5.80 -3.76 29.74
C LEU A 121 -7.32 -3.80 29.59
N SER A 122 -7.89 -3.25 28.53
CA SER A 122 -9.34 -3.28 28.27
C SER A 122 -9.82 -4.60 27.63
N ASN A 123 -8.91 -5.47 27.20
CA ASN A 123 -9.24 -6.72 26.52
C ASN A 123 -9.82 -7.78 27.46
N LYS A 124 -10.59 -8.74 26.91
CA LYS A 124 -11.20 -9.84 27.69
C LYS A 124 -10.17 -10.71 28.45
N ASN A 125 -8.94 -10.79 27.95
CA ASN A 125 -7.86 -11.58 28.54
C ASN A 125 -6.90 -10.74 29.42
N ALA A 126 -7.28 -9.51 29.79
CA ALA A 126 -6.40 -8.57 30.48
C ALA A 126 -5.82 -9.12 31.79
N ARG A 127 -6.57 -9.94 32.54
CA ARG A 127 -6.08 -10.56 33.78
C ARG A 127 -4.87 -11.46 33.55
N THR A 128 -4.96 -12.39 32.61
CA THR A 128 -3.86 -13.31 32.29
C THR A 128 -2.63 -12.55 31.79
N GLU A 129 -2.84 -11.50 30.99
CA GLU A 129 -1.72 -10.65 30.55
C GLU A 129 -1.11 -9.85 31.70
N LEU A 130 -1.94 -9.33 32.62
CA LEU A 130 -1.50 -8.58 33.79
C LEU A 130 -0.68 -9.46 34.75
N ASP A 131 -1.11 -10.69 35.00
CA ASP A 131 -0.36 -11.64 35.84
C ASP A 131 1.03 -11.90 35.25
N TYR A 132 1.11 -12.08 33.92
CA TYR A 132 2.40 -12.19 33.22
C TYR A 132 3.26 -10.93 33.33
N ILE A 133 2.67 -9.74 33.17
CA ILE A 133 3.37 -8.46 33.34
C ILE A 133 3.93 -8.34 34.76
N GLN A 134 3.15 -8.72 35.78
CA GLN A 134 3.57 -8.68 37.18
C GLN A 134 4.74 -9.62 37.45
N ASP A 135 4.75 -10.82 36.88
CA ASP A 135 5.87 -11.74 36.95
C ASP A 135 7.12 -11.18 36.27
N VAL A 136 6.96 -10.56 35.11
CA VAL A 136 8.05 -9.88 34.39
C VAL A 136 8.58 -8.68 35.19
N ALA A 137 7.70 -7.88 35.81
CA ALA A 137 8.06 -6.75 36.65
C ALA A 137 8.87 -7.20 37.88
N ARG A 138 8.41 -8.24 38.58
CA ARG A 138 9.11 -8.83 39.74
C ARG A 138 10.48 -9.40 39.36
N SER A 139 10.54 -10.21 38.30
CA SER A 139 11.79 -10.85 37.87
C SER A 139 12.83 -9.85 37.35
N SER A 140 12.39 -8.74 36.74
CA SER A 140 13.28 -7.69 36.23
C SER A 140 13.53 -6.54 37.21
N LYS A 141 12.95 -6.59 38.41
CA LYS A 141 13.00 -5.52 39.43
C LYS A 141 12.58 -4.15 38.87
N THR A 142 11.55 -4.14 38.04
CA THR A 142 10.98 -2.95 37.39
C THR A 142 9.52 -2.78 37.82
N SER A 143 8.98 -1.55 37.81
CA SER A 143 7.57 -1.33 38.15
C SER A 143 6.63 -1.85 37.06
N GLU A 144 5.46 -2.35 37.46
CA GLU A 144 4.43 -2.83 36.54
C GLU A 144 4.04 -1.78 35.46
N PRO A 145 3.81 -0.49 35.79
CA PRO A 145 3.58 0.55 34.79
C PRO A 145 4.70 0.73 33.77
N SER A 146 5.96 0.58 34.20
CA SER A 146 7.11 0.68 33.31
C SER A 146 7.18 -0.51 32.35
N VAL A 147 6.84 -1.72 32.81
CA VAL A 147 6.72 -2.90 31.93
C VAL A 147 5.59 -2.74 30.93
N LEU A 148 4.42 -2.26 31.37
CA LEU A 148 3.28 -1.97 30.50
C LEU A 148 3.63 -0.94 29.42
N LEU A 149 4.32 0.13 29.79
CA LEU A 149 4.58 1.24 28.89
C LEU A 149 5.80 1.02 28.00
N PHE A 150 6.92 0.54 28.54
CA PHE A 150 8.20 0.42 27.83
C PHE A 150 8.63 -1.02 27.53
N GLY A 151 7.98 -2.01 28.13
CA GLY A 151 8.40 -3.40 28.04
C GLY A 151 9.63 -3.72 28.88
N VAL A 152 10.09 -4.97 28.81
CA VAL A 152 11.30 -5.43 29.51
C VAL A 152 12.22 -6.14 28.55
N ARG A 153 13.52 -5.83 28.64
CA ARG A 153 14.57 -6.49 27.86
C ARG A 153 15.10 -7.72 28.59
N VAL A 154 15.38 -8.76 27.83
CA VAL A 154 16.08 -9.93 28.35
C VAL A 154 17.54 -9.54 28.62
N PRO A 155 18.05 -9.71 29.87
CA PRO A 155 19.45 -9.45 30.19
C PRO A 155 20.39 -10.20 29.24
N GLY A 156 21.46 -9.53 28.79
CA GLY A 156 22.44 -10.10 27.85
C GLY A 156 21.96 -10.21 26.39
N LYS A 157 20.69 -9.91 26.09
CA LYS A 157 20.16 -9.90 24.72
C LYS A 157 19.52 -8.53 24.42
N PRO A 158 20.31 -7.50 24.08
CA PRO A 158 19.84 -6.11 23.93
C PRO A 158 18.83 -5.89 22.78
N HIS A 159 18.47 -6.93 22.04
CA HIS A 159 17.48 -6.89 20.96
C HIS A 159 16.27 -7.82 21.20
N THR A 160 16.20 -8.46 22.37
CA THR A 160 15.13 -9.39 22.73
C THR A 160 14.35 -8.83 23.90
N TYR A 161 13.06 -8.66 23.71
CA TYR A 161 12.13 -8.26 24.76
C TYR A 161 11.45 -9.51 25.31
N SER A 162 11.33 -9.62 26.63
CA SER A 162 10.41 -10.57 27.24
C SER A 162 8.98 -10.11 27.03
N TYR A 163 8.75 -8.79 27.00
CA TYR A 163 7.45 -8.19 26.78
C TYR A 163 7.58 -6.87 26.01
N LEU A 164 6.70 -6.66 25.02
CA LEU A 164 6.61 -5.42 24.24
C LEU A 164 5.58 -4.49 24.88
N GLY A 165 6.05 -3.40 25.49
CA GLY A 165 5.18 -2.37 26.08
C GLY A 165 4.50 -1.50 25.02
N GLY A 166 3.56 -0.67 25.47
CA GLY A 166 2.75 0.19 24.61
C GLY A 166 3.56 1.16 23.75
N THR A 167 4.63 1.77 24.29
CA THR A 167 5.52 2.67 23.51
C THR A 167 6.22 1.96 22.37
N ASP A 168 6.49 0.66 22.51
CA ASP A 168 7.05 -0.14 21.43
C ASP A 168 6.05 -0.38 20.31
N ARG A 169 4.77 -0.57 20.63
CA ARG A 169 3.67 -0.67 19.65
C ARG A 169 3.43 0.67 18.97
N ALA A 170 3.36 1.76 19.75
CA ALA A 170 3.21 3.12 19.23
C ALA A 170 4.36 3.55 18.32
N MET A 171 5.62 3.31 18.74
CA MET A 171 6.79 3.61 17.92
C MET A 171 6.79 2.78 16.62
N THR A 172 6.34 1.54 16.69
CA THR A 172 6.22 0.62 15.56
C THR A 172 5.17 1.14 14.55
N ALA A 173 4.01 1.58 15.02
CA ALA A 173 2.98 2.25 14.21
C ALA A 173 3.48 3.57 13.60
N TYR A 174 4.14 4.41 14.41
CA TYR A 174 4.73 5.68 13.97
C TYR A 174 5.74 5.47 12.83
N ILE A 175 6.69 4.55 13.00
CA ILE A 175 7.70 4.23 11.97
C ILE A 175 7.04 3.67 10.71
N GLY A 176 6.01 2.82 10.85
CA GLY A 176 5.26 2.28 9.73
C GLY A 176 4.60 3.39 8.91
N THR A 177 3.90 4.29 9.60
CA THR A 177 3.24 5.47 9.00
C THR A 177 4.25 6.39 8.31
N GLU A 178 5.36 6.73 8.99
CA GLU A 178 6.43 7.56 8.44
C GLU A 178 7.12 6.92 7.24
N ARG A 179 7.18 5.59 7.19
CA ARG A 179 7.70 4.88 6.04
C ARG A 179 6.74 4.81 4.89
N LEU A 180 5.45 4.59 5.13
CA LEU A 180 4.41 4.66 4.09
C LEU A 180 4.44 6.06 3.44
N ARG A 181 4.54 7.12 4.26
CA ARG A 181 4.81 8.50 3.81
C ARG A 181 6.12 8.67 3.02
N GLY A 182 7.11 7.79 3.24
CA GLY A 182 8.39 7.74 2.54
C GLY A 182 8.46 6.85 1.29
N ILE A 183 7.52 5.92 1.09
CA ILE A 183 7.49 5.00 -0.07
C ILE A 183 7.19 5.75 -1.39
N HIS A 184 6.54 6.90 -1.29
CA HIS A 184 6.30 7.86 -2.37
C HIS A 184 7.49 8.83 -2.60
N ARG A 185 8.69 8.55 -2.07
CA ARG A 185 9.91 9.35 -2.35
C ARG A 185 10.88 8.59 -3.25
N PRO A 186 11.00 8.95 -4.55
CA PRO A 186 11.84 8.24 -5.52
C PRO A 186 13.33 8.20 -5.15
N GLY A 187 13.83 9.20 -4.41
CA GLY A 187 15.26 9.37 -4.11
C GLY A 187 15.87 8.40 -3.07
N LEU A 188 15.07 7.62 -2.33
CA LEU A 188 15.57 6.66 -1.32
C LEU A 188 15.70 5.22 -1.87
N LYS A 189 15.04 4.91 -3.00
CA LYS A 189 14.97 3.56 -3.59
C LYS A 189 16.29 3.08 -4.23
N THR A 190 17.26 3.98 -4.42
CA THR A 190 18.53 3.67 -5.11
C THR A 190 19.68 3.25 -4.18
N GLN A 191 19.60 3.44 -2.86
CA GLN A 191 20.73 3.16 -1.96
C GLN A 191 20.77 1.72 -1.39
N LYS A 192 21.93 1.07 -1.59
CA LYS A 192 22.28 -0.29 -1.11
C LYS A 192 22.13 -0.47 0.42
N SER A 193 22.31 0.59 1.21
CA SER A 193 22.19 0.61 2.67
C SER A 193 20.72 0.70 3.16
N TYR A 194 19.86 1.39 2.42
CA TYR A 194 18.42 1.47 2.69
C TYR A 194 17.75 0.09 2.48
N LYS A 195 18.13 -0.62 1.41
CA LYS A 195 17.68 -2.00 1.12
C LYS A 195 18.08 -3.01 2.22
N ARG A 196 19.27 -2.88 2.82
CA ARG A 196 19.69 -3.74 3.95
C ARG A 196 18.93 -3.45 5.24
N ARG A 197 18.55 -2.19 5.51
CA ARG A 197 17.82 -1.81 6.73
C ARG A 197 16.32 -2.14 6.62
N PHE A 198 15.72 -2.01 5.44
CA PHE A 198 14.34 -2.44 5.17
C PHE A 198 14.13 -3.95 5.42
N ALA A 199 15.19 -4.75 5.24
CA ALA A 199 15.17 -6.19 5.47
C ALA A 199 15.18 -6.61 6.95
N SER A 200 15.28 -5.70 7.93
CA SER A 200 15.36 -6.09 9.34
C SER A 200 14.00 -6.55 9.91
N LYS A 201 14.02 -7.58 10.76
CA LYS A 201 12.84 -8.18 11.39
C LYS A 201 11.98 -7.14 12.13
N GLU A 202 12.63 -6.22 12.83
CA GLU A 202 12.00 -5.10 13.56
C GLU A 202 11.27 -4.10 12.67
N ASN A 203 11.61 -4.03 11.39
CA ASN A 203 10.97 -3.12 10.45
C ASN A 203 9.74 -3.74 9.79
N ARG A 204 9.70 -5.06 9.68
CA ARG A 204 8.56 -5.80 9.15
C ARG A 204 7.39 -5.82 10.13
N THR A 205 7.66 -5.98 11.43
CA THR A 205 6.66 -5.87 12.50
C THR A 205 6.01 -4.48 12.55
N ALA A 206 6.77 -3.43 12.20
CA ALA A 206 6.25 -2.05 12.05
C ALA A 206 5.29 -1.86 10.89
N TYR A 207 5.56 -2.51 9.76
CA TYR A 207 4.62 -2.51 8.64
C TYR A 207 3.37 -3.32 8.92
N GLU A 208 3.51 -4.53 9.46
CA GLU A 208 2.38 -5.42 9.79
C GLU A 208 1.46 -4.82 10.88
N ALA A 209 1.98 -3.96 11.76
CA ALA A 209 1.18 -3.23 12.75
C ALA A 209 0.51 -1.99 12.15
N ALA A 210 1.19 -1.24 11.29
CA ALA A 210 0.62 -0.07 10.60
C ALA A 210 -0.49 -0.46 9.62
N GLU A 211 -0.34 -1.58 8.90
CA GLU A 211 -1.35 -2.12 7.98
C GLU A 211 -2.65 -2.54 8.71
N ARG A 212 -2.59 -2.80 10.03
CA ARG A 212 -3.77 -3.02 10.88
C ARG A 212 -4.39 -1.74 11.43
N LEU A 213 -3.64 -0.63 11.40
CA LEU A 213 -4.06 0.68 11.87
C LEU A 213 -4.63 1.56 10.73
N VAL A 214 -4.38 1.18 9.47
CA VAL A 214 -5.11 1.70 8.31
C VAL A 214 -6.45 0.97 8.25
N GLN A 215 -7.48 1.54 8.89
CA GLN A 215 -8.85 1.05 8.71
C GLN A 215 -9.37 1.47 7.33
N HIS A 216 -9.78 0.51 6.52
CA HIS A 216 -10.81 0.74 5.50
C HIS A 216 -12.08 1.25 6.22
N TRP A 217 -12.83 2.12 5.55
CA TRP A 217 -14.20 2.61 5.80
C TRP A 217 -14.85 2.27 7.16
N PRO A 218 -15.50 3.22 7.88
CA PRO A 218 -16.07 2.94 9.19
C PRO A 218 -17.00 1.72 9.15
N THR A 219 -16.67 0.72 9.98
CA THR A 219 -17.48 -0.47 10.22
C THR A 219 -18.08 -0.35 11.62
N GLN A 220 -19.39 -0.54 11.72
CA GLN A 220 -20.06 -0.66 13.01
C GLN A 220 -19.90 -2.10 13.49
N VAL A 221 -19.69 -2.27 14.79
CA VAL A 221 -19.73 -3.59 15.40
C VAL A 221 -21.17 -3.78 15.89
N GLY A 222 -21.89 -4.72 15.29
CA GLY A 222 -23.23 -5.09 15.73
C GLY A 222 -23.23 -5.67 17.14
N GLU A 223 -24.42 -5.81 17.74
CA GLU A 223 -24.58 -6.38 19.09
C GLU A 223 -24.06 -7.83 19.19
N ASP A 224 -23.96 -8.52 18.06
CA ASP A 224 -23.40 -9.86 17.90
C ASP A 224 -21.85 -9.91 17.83
N GLY A 225 -21.19 -8.75 17.79
CA GLY A 225 -19.74 -8.62 17.70
C GLY A 225 -19.19 -8.70 16.26
N ASN A 226 -20.04 -8.81 15.25
CA ASN A 226 -19.62 -8.79 13.85
C ASN A 226 -19.46 -7.36 13.35
N ARG A 227 -18.48 -7.15 12.46
CA ARG A 227 -18.26 -5.86 11.80
C ARG A 227 -19.12 -5.80 10.55
N THR A 228 -20.11 -4.92 10.55
CA THR A 228 -20.90 -4.57 9.36
C THR A 228 -20.45 -3.20 8.85
N GLU A 229 -20.38 -3.05 7.53
CA GLU A 229 -20.10 -1.76 6.90
C GLU A 229 -21.24 -0.79 7.24
N VAL A 230 -20.88 0.45 7.62
CA VAL A 230 -21.89 1.48 7.87
C VAL A 230 -22.44 1.93 6.52
N GLU A 231 -23.65 1.49 6.19
CA GLU A 231 -24.44 2.14 5.15
C GLU A 231 -24.74 3.58 5.61
N ILE A 232 -24.23 4.56 4.86
CA ILE A 232 -24.58 5.96 5.05
C ILE A 232 -25.98 6.13 4.47
N PRO A 233 -27.01 6.48 5.27
CA PRO A 233 -28.35 6.68 4.73
C PRO A 233 -28.31 7.81 3.70
N THR A 234 -28.78 7.54 2.49
CA THR A 234 -28.87 8.49 1.35
C THR A 234 -29.75 9.71 1.63
N THR A 235 -30.46 9.74 2.76
CA THR A 235 -31.29 10.87 3.19
C THR A 235 -30.55 11.80 4.16
N LYS A 236 -30.16 12.97 3.61
CA LYS A 236 -29.72 14.21 4.28
C LYS A 236 -28.32 14.23 4.90
N GLY A 237 -27.33 14.63 4.09
CA GLY A 237 -26.54 15.86 4.25
C GLY A 237 -25.90 16.23 5.61
N GLN A 238 -25.92 15.35 6.60
CA GLN A 238 -25.25 15.54 7.88
C GLN A 238 -24.35 14.33 8.11
N LEU A 239 -23.04 14.59 8.13
CA LEU A 239 -22.08 13.66 8.71
C LEU A 239 -22.54 13.32 10.14
N PRO A 240 -22.37 12.07 10.60
CA PRO A 240 -22.64 11.71 11.99
C PRO A 240 -22.00 12.75 12.93
N ALA A 241 -22.70 13.19 13.97
CA ALA A 241 -22.23 14.24 14.88
C ALA A 241 -20.82 13.96 15.47
N ASP A 242 -20.46 12.68 15.47
CA ASP A 242 -19.24 12.05 15.94
C ASP A 242 -18.03 12.26 14.99
N PHE A 243 -18.26 12.71 13.75
CA PHE A 243 -17.24 12.81 12.69
C PHE A 243 -16.49 14.14 12.70
N GLU A 244 -17.13 15.24 13.13
CA GLU A 244 -16.51 16.56 13.19
C GLU A 244 -15.37 16.70 14.21
N PRO A 245 -15.44 16.09 15.41
CA PRO A 245 -14.32 16.07 16.34
C PRO A 245 -13.05 15.44 15.72
N ILE A 246 -13.22 14.34 14.98
CA ILE A 246 -12.13 13.58 14.32
C ILE A 246 -11.49 14.41 13.20
N ARG A 247 -12.31 15.10 12.40
CA ARG A 247 -11.84 16.04 11.37
C ARG A 247 -11.07 17.20 12.01
N ARG A 248 -11.59 17.78 13.08
CA ARG A 248 -11.00 18.93 13.77
C ARG A 248 -9.67 18.59 14.46
N ASP A 249 -9.52 17.37 14.99
CA ASP A 249 -8.29 16.89 15.62
C ASP A 249 -7.19 16.56 14.59
N TYR A 250 -7.56 16.01 13.42
CA TYR A 250 -6.64 15.76 12.30
C TYR A 250 -5.97 17.05 11.78
N TYR A 251 -6.71 18.16 11.77
CA TYR A 251 -6.18 19.46 11.33
C TYR A 251 -5.46 20.26 12.43
N ARG A 252 -5.57 19.86 13.71
CA ARG A 252 -4.94 20.52 14.86
C ARG A 252 -3.55 19.96 15.26
N ALA A 253 -3.11 18.83 14.70
CA ALA A 253 -1.80 18.24 15.01
C ALA A 253 -0.60 19.14 14.56
N PRO A 254 0.52 19.20 15.32
CA PRO A 254 1.64 20.10 15.05
C PRO A 254 2.36 19.83 13.73
N ALA A 255 2.88 20.90 13.11
CA ALA A 255 3.43 20.91 11.75
C ALA A 255 4.64 19.95 11.51
N GLY A 256 5.34 19.52 12.56
CA GLY A 256 6.53 18.66 12.46
C GLY A 256 6.31 17.27 11.84
N GLY A 257 5.05 16.80 11.84
CA GLY A 257 4.64 15.53 11.21
C GLY A 257 4.12 15.65 9.77
N LYS A 258 4.06 16.86 9.19
CA LYS A 258 3.56 17.08 7.82
C LYS A 258 4.72 17.35 6.88
N ARG A 259 5.30 16.31 6.29
CA ARG A 259 6.16 16.49 5.11
C ARG A 259 5.37 16.33 3.83
N TYR A 260 4.52 17.30 3.55
CA TYR A 260 4.36 17.70 2.16
C TYR A 260 5.74 18.15 1.69
N THR A 261 6.19 17.72 0.52
CA THR A 261 6.92 18.66 -0.32
C THR A 261 5.97 19.82 -0.51
N MET A 262 6.06 20.81 0.39
CA MET A 262 5.64 22.17 0.07
C MET A 262 6.10 22.39 -1.35
N GLY A 263 5.19 22.78 -2.25
CA GLY A 263 5.33 22.76 -3.71
C GLY A 263 6.49 23.59 -4.26
N ILE A 264 7.70 23.45 -3.73
CA ILE A 264 8.90 24.20 -4.05
C ILE A 264 9.53 23.60 -5.32
N LYS A 265 9.16 22.37 -5.69
CA LYS A 265 9.55 21.66 -6.92
C LYS A 265 8.41 20.79 -7.41
N LYS A 266 8.22 20.72 -8.73
CA LYS A 266 7.30 19.78 -9.39
C LYS A 266 7.56 18.36 -8.90
N LEU A 267 6.52 17.68 -8.44
CA LEU A 267 6.63 16.26 -8.08
C LEU A 267 6.94 15.48 -9.36
N SER A 268 7.79 14.46 -9.26
CA SER A 268 8.15 13.66 -10.44
C SER A 268 7.13 12.55 -10.70
N GLY A 269 6.66 12.42 -11.94
CA GLY A 269 5.77 11.34 -12.38
C GLY A 269 4.30 11.61 -12.04
N ASP A 270 3.51 10.54 -11.91
CA ASP A 270 2.04 10.61 -11.79
C ASP A 270 1.56 11.15 -10.44
N GLN A 271 2.41 11.20 -9.42
CA GLN A 271 2.01 11.56 -8.06
C GLN A 271 1.41 12.97 -7.92
N SER A 272 1.89 13.96 -8.69
CA SER A 272 1.27 15.27 -8.66
C SER A 272 -0.11 15.29 -9.32
N TYR A 273 -0.35 14.43 -10.30
CA TYR A 273 -1.64 14.28 -10.95
C TYR A 273 -2.63 13.61 -9.99
N GLU A 274 -2.25 12.48 -9.38
CA GLU A 274 -3.06 11.77 -8.36
C GLU A 274 -3.51 12.72 -7.22
N MET A 275 -2.63 13.59 -6.71
CA MET A 275 -2.99 14.53 -5.65
C MET A 275 -4.03 15.57 -6.09
N VAL A 276 -3.99 16.00 -7.35
CA VAL A 276 -4.98 16.94 -7.89
C VAL A 276 -6.29 16.21 -8.19
N GLU A 277 -6.24 14.99 -8.73
CA GLU A 277 -7.39 14.09 -8.95
C GLU A 277 -8.16 13.80 -7.64
N ASP A 278 -7.43 13.50 -6.55
CA ASP A 278 -8.01 13.26 -5.23
C ASP A 278 -8.72 14.52 -4.70
N MET A 279 -8.05 15.68 -4.79
CA MET A 279 -8.63 16.95 -4.37
C MET A 279 -9.83 17.34 -5.24
N ALA A 280 -9.77 17.07 -6.55
CA ALA A 280 -10.85 17.33 -7.48
C ALA A 280 -12.06 16.45 -7.19
N SER A 281 -11.84 15.18 -6.89
CA SER A 281 -12.88 14.26 -6.42
C SER A 281 -13.56 14.78 -5.16
N ILE A 282 -12.78 15.28 -4.18
CA ILE A 282 -13.32 15.89 -2.95
C ILE A 282 -14.19 17.12 -3.27
N ILE A 283 -13.76 17.99 -4.19
CA ILE A 283 -14.53 19.19 -4.59
C ILE A 283 -15.82 18.80 -5.33
N LEU A 284 -15.75 17.81 -6.24
CA LEU A 284 -16.91 17.30 -6.97
C LEU A 284 -17.98 16.70 -6.05
N HIS A 285 -17.55 16.08 -4.93
CA HIS A 285 -18.44 15.45 -3.97
C HIS A 285 -18.85 16.35 -2.80
N ASP A 286 -18.34 17.57 -2.74
CA ASP A 286 -18.74 18.57 -1.74
C ASP A 286 -20.02 19.28 -2.24
N PRO A 287 -21.18 19.10 -1.56
CA PRO A 287 -22.44 19.67 -2.02
C PRO A 287 -22.44 21.20 -2.16
N GLU A 288 -21.56 21.89 -1.43
CA GLU A 288 -21.46 23.35 -1.48
C GLU A 288 -20.54 23.86 -2.59
N GLN A 289 -19.72 22.98 -3.17
CA GLN A 289 -18.66 23.36 -4.11
C GLN A 289 -18.71 22.63 -5.44
N SER A 290 -19.48 21.54 -5.51
CA SER A 290 -19.66 20.79 -6.74
C SER A 290 -20.24 21.69 -7.82
N LEU A 291 -19.59 21.66 -8.98
CA LEU A 291 -20.06 22.33 -10.18
C LEU A 291 -20.89 21.38 -11.07
N LEU A 292 -20.95 20.09 -10.72
CA LEU A 292 -21.78 19.12 -11.40
C LEU A 292 -23.16 19.08 -10.76
N SER A 293 -24.19 18.92 -11.59
CA SER A 293 -25.50 18.51 -11.09
C SER A 293 -25.41 17.13 -10.43
N PRO A 294 -26.31 16.78 -9.48
CA PRO A 294 -26.34 15.45 -8.88
C PRO A 294 -26.38 14.32 -9.92
N GLU A 295 -27.11 14.52 -11.02
CA GLU A 295 -27.20 13.57 -12.13
C GLU A 295 -25.87 13.41 -12.86
N GLN A 296 -25.16 14.51 -13.14
CA GLN A 296 -23.83 14.47 -13.76
C GLN A 296 -22.78 13.87 -12.84
N LEU A 297 -22.84 14.14 -11.53
CA LEU A 297 -21.93 13.55 -10.56
C LEU A 297 -22.13 12.04 -10.47
N TYR A 298 -23.37 11.57 -10.43
CA TYR A 298 -23.69 10.15 -10.46
C TYR A 298 -23.16 9.48 -11.74
N ALA A 299 -23.40 10.08 -12.91
CA ALA A 299 -22.87 9.56 -14.18
C ALA A 299 -21.34 9.54 -14.21
N PHE A 300 -20.68 10.58 -13.68
CA PHE A 300 -19.23 10.63 -13.54
C PHE A 300 -18.70 9.48 -12.66
N ASP A 301 -19.34 9.20 -11.52
CA ASP A 301 -18.95 8.10 -10.63
C ASP A 301 -19.14 6.72 -11.26
N GLU A 302 -20.20 6.54 -12.05
CA GLU A 302 -20.41 5.32 -12.83
C GLU A 302 -19.29 5.13 -13.87
N LEU A 303 -18.92 6.18 -14.59
CA LEU A 303 -17.82 6.13 -15.56
C LEU A 303 -16.47 5.88 -14.90
N VAL A 304 -16.20 6.49 -13.74
CA VAL A 304 -15.00 6.19 -12.96
C VAL A 304 -14.99 4.72 -12.53
N THR A 305 -16.12 4.19 -12.09
CA THR A 305 -16.26 2.78 -11.71
C THR A 305 -16.05 1.85 -12.90
N GLU A 306 -16.65 2.14 -14.05
CA GLU A 306 -16.50 1.39 -15.29
C GLU A 306 -15.06 1.45 -15.81
N ALA A 307 -14.43 2.62 -15.79
CA ALA A 307 -13.04 2.80 -16.16
C ALA A 307 -12.11 1.97 -15.26
N ASN A 308 -12.37 1.94 -13.95
CA ASN A 308 -11.63 1.12 -13.00
C ASN A 308 -11.81 -0.38 -13.29
N GLN A 309 -13.02 -0.82 -13.64
CA GLN A 309 -13.29 -2.22 -14.04
C GLN A 309 -12.56 -2.59 -15.34
N LYS A 310 -12.60 -1.70 -16.34
CA LYS A 310 -11.86 -1.84 -17.61
C LYS A 310 -10.36 -1.63 -17.44
N ASN A 311 -9.93 -1.15 -16.28
CA ASN A 311 -8.58 -0.74 -15.95
C ASN A 311 -7.99 0.23 -17.00
N ILE A 312 -8.76 1.27 -17.30
CA ILE A 312 -8.35 2.42 -18.11
C ILE A 312 -8.32 3.67 -17.22
N ASN A 313 -7.68 4.74 -17.67
CA ASN A 313 -7.63 5.97 -16.89
C ASN A 313 -9.04 6.55 -16.75
N SER A 314 -9.52 6.71 -15.52
CA SER A 314 -10.89 7.12 -15.23
C SER A 314 -11.21 8.55 -15.65
N TRP A 315 -10.23 9.45 -15.59
CA TRP A 315 -10.39 10.85 -16.02
C TRP A 315 -10.43 10.96 -17.54
N ALA A 316 -9.54 10.25 -18.27
CA ALA A 316 -9.64 10.16 -19.73
C ALA A 316 -11.00 9.59 -20.15
N TYR A 317 -11.42 8.50 -19.52
CA TYR A 317 -12.69 7.86 -19.85
C TYR A 317 -13.89 8.77 -19.59
N ALA A 318 -13.91 9.47 -18.46
CA ALA A 318 -14.98 10.42 -18.15
C ALA A 318 -15.02 11.61 -19.13
N ILE A 319 -13.87 12.11 -19.60
CA ILE A 319 -13.81 13.18 -20.60
C ILE A 319 -14.33 12.72 -21.96
N ASP A 320 -13.95 11.50 -22.37
CA ASP A 320 -14.36 10.95 -23.66
C ASP A 320 -15.88 10.66 -23.70
N GLU A 321 -16.43 10.14 -22.61
CA GLU A 321 -17.85 9.74 -22.51
C GLU A 321 -18.79 10.90 -22.10
N MET A 322 -18.27 11.92 -21.41
CA MET A 322 -19.01 13.13 -21.02
C MET A 322 -18.25 14.40 -21.45
N PRO A 323 -18.12 14.66 -22.76
CA PRO A 323 -17.35 15.81 -23.24
C PRO A 323 -17.89 17.15 -22.70
N GLU A 324 -19.19 17.25 -22.42
CA GLU A 324 -19.84 18.44 -21.88
C GLU A 324 -19.39 18.82 -20.46
N ILE A 325 -18.85 17.89 -19.66
CA ILE A 325 -18.33 18.21 -18.32
C ILE A 325 -16.83 18.54 -18.34
N THR A 326 -16.15 18.45 -19.48
CA THR A 326 -14.70 18.66 -19.58
C THR A 326 -14.26 20.04 -19.09
N GLU A 327 -15.01 21.09 -19.44
CA GLU A 327 -14.72 22.46 -18.96
C GLU A 327 -14.92 22.55 -17.43
N THR A 328 -15.95 21.89 -16.91
CA THR A 328 -16.23 21.80 -15.48
C THR A 328 -15.12 21.06 -14.74
N LEU A 329 -14.67 19.92 -15.25
CA LEU A 329 -13.55 19.15 -14.70
C LEU A 329 -12.27 19.98 -14.71
N GLY A 330 -12.00 20.74 -15.77
CA GLY A 330 -10.88 21.67 -15.82
C GLY A 330 -10.97 22.79 -14.78
N SER A 331 -12.16 23.37 -14.59
CA SER A 331 -12.38 24.37 -13.53
C SER A 331 -12.15 23.79 -12.14
N VAL A 332 -12.66 22.58 -11.88
CA VAL A 332 -12.46 21.88 -10.61
C VAL A 332 -10.98 21.54 -10.41
N TRP A 333 -10.28 21.11 -11.46
CA TRP A 333 -8.87 20.79 -11.42
C TRP A 333 -8.02 21.99 -11.00
N GLU A 334 -8.23 23.15 -11.61
CA GLU A 334 -7.52 24.37 -11.24
C GLU A 334 -7.88 24.84 -9.82
N LYS A 335 -9.15 24.72 -9.41
CA LYS A 335 -9.55 24.98 -8.02
C LYS A 335 -8.85 24.04 -7.03
N SER A 336 -8.70 22.77 -7.38
CA SER A 336 -7.96 21.78 -6.59
C SER A 336 -6.50 22.14 -6.46
N ARG A 337 -5.88 22.53 -7.58
CA ARG A 337 -4.50 23.01 -7.65
C ARG A 337 -4.29 24.24 -6.75
N ASP A 338 -5.19 25.22 -6.83
CA ASP A 338 -5.16 26.44 -6.00
C ASP A 338 -5.36 26.14 -4.52
N LYS A 339 -6.24 25.21 -4.17
CA LYS A 339 -6.42 24.76 -2.77
C LYS A 339 -5.16 24.09 -2.24
N LEU A 340 -4.54 23.21 -3.02
CA LEU A 340 -3.29 22.54 -2.66
C LEU A 340 -2.15 23.56 -2.47
N TYR A 341 -2.04 24.54 -3.37
CA TYR A 341 -1.11 25.65 -3.24
C TYR A 341 -1.38 26.51 -2.01
N SER A 342 -2.61 26.94 -1.80
CA SER A 342 -3.01 27.75 -0.64
C SER A 342 -2.76 27.03 0.68
N ALA A 343 -3.04 25.74 0.73
CA ALA A 343 -2.75 24.91 1.90
C ALA A 343 -1.23 24.80 2.14
N ALA A 344 -0.45 24.62 1.08
CA ALA A 344 1.01 24.60 1.16
C ALA A 344 1.59 25.95 1.61
N LEU A 345 1.05 27.07 1.11
CA LEU A 345 1.49 28.42 1.45
C LEU A 345 1.16 28.76 2.91
N LYS A 346 -0.06 28.46 3.37
CA LYS A 346 -0.43 28.58 4.79
C LYS A 346 0.46 27.71 5.68
N GLY A 347 0.84 26.52 5.19
CA GLY A 347 1.80 25.66 5.87
C GLY A 347 3.18 26.31 5.97
N TYR A 348 3.66 26.91 4.87
CA TYR A 348 4.92 27.64 4.77
C TYR A 348 5.00 28.83 5.74
N GLU A 349 3.98 29.70 5.74
CA GLU A 349 3.90 30.90 6.57
C GLU A 349 3.90 30.60 8.07
N ARG A 350 3.39 29.42 8.46
CA ARG A 350 3.33 28.98 9.86
C ARG A 350 4.62 28.31 10.35
N MET A 351 5.63 28.14 9.49
CA MET A 351 6.89 27.53 9.89
C MET A 351 7.75 28.52 10.69
N ALA A 352 8.36 28.04 11.77
CA ALA A 352 9.32 28.84 12.55
C ALA A 352 10.59 29.17 11.74
N ASP A 353 11.00 28.28 10.85
CA ASP A 353 12.14 28.43 9.93
C ASP A 353 11.75 27.95 8.51
N PRO A 354 11.00 28.76 7.73
CA PRO A 354 10.59 28.35 6.40
C PRO A 354 11.82 28.20 5.47
N PRO A 355 11.82 27.25 4.53
CA PRO A 355 12.83 27.18 3.49
C PRO A 355 12.88 28.49 2.71
N ALA A 356 14.04 28.85 2.14
CA ALA A 356 14.22 30.14 1.48
C ALA A 356 13.31 30.39 0.25
N THR A 357 12.68 29.35 -0.27
CA THR A 357 11.77 29.44 -1.42
C THR A 357 10.38 28.99 -0.99
N PRO A 358 9.34 29.80 -1.22
CA PRO A 358 7.96 29.42 -0.96
C PRO A 358 7.50 28.29 -1.89
N PRO A 359 6.38 27.63 -1.57
CA PRO A 359 5.67 26.80 -2.54
C PRO A 359 5.41 27.59 -3.84
N CYS A 360 5.42 26.89 -4.96
CA CYS A 360 5.08 27.37 -6.29
C CYS A 360 3.88 26.57 -6.80
N LEU A 361 2.97 27.25 -7.50
CA LEU A 361 1.73 26.65 -8.01
C LEU A 361 2.01 25.60 -9.11
N GLU A 362 3.13 25.76 -9.80
CA GLU A 362 3.66 24.86 -10.84
C GLU A 362 4.14 23.51 -10.29
N ALA A 363 4.14 23.33 -8.96
CA ALA A 363 4.45 22.03 -8.39
C ALA A 363 3.34 20.99 -8.61
N TRP A 364 2.13 21.46 -8.92
CA TRP A 364 0.97 20.66 -9.28
C TRP A 364 0.62 20.92 -10.75
N PRO A 365 0.27 19.87 -11.52
CA PRO A 365 -0.05 19.99 -12.93
C PRO A 365 -1.29 20.87 -13.12
N SER A 366 -1.21 21.74 -14.12
CA SER A 366 -2.36 22.42 -14.68
C SER A 366 -3.28 21.42 -15.40
N TRP A 367 -4.51 21.83 -15.66
CA TRP A 367 -5.45 21.07 -16.47
C TRP A 367 -4.92 20.81 -17.89
N GLN A 368 -4.18 21.77 -18.46
CA GLN A 368 -3.58 21.60 -19.78
C GLN A 368 -2.49 20.51 -19.78
N GLU A 369 -1.70 20.41 -18.72
CA GLU A 369 -0.71 19.34 -18.57
C GLU A 369 -1.38 17.98 -18.35
N GLU A 370 -2.53 17.95 -17.66
CA GLU A 370 -3.34 16.75 -17.52
C GLU A 370 -3.94 16.32 -18.86
N LEU A 371 -4.56 17.22 -19.62
CA LEU A 371 -5.04 16.91 -20.96
C LEU A 371 -3.93 16.37 -21.87
N TYR A 372 -2.74 16.97 -21.83
CA TYR A 372 -1.58 16.45 -22.57
C TYR A 372 -1.18 15.05 -22.10
N ARG A 373 -1.20 14.78 -20.79
CA ARG A 373 -0.94 13.45 -20.22
C ARG A 373 -1.99 12.44 -20.68
N LEU A 374 -3.27 12.78 -20.66
CA LEU A 374 -4.37 11.92 -21.07
C LEU A 374 -4.34 11.67 -22.59
N GLU A 375 -4.01 12.67 -23.38
CA GLU A 375 -3.73 12.54 -24.82
C GLU A 375 -2.52 11.64 -25.08
N GLU A 376 -1.43 11.79 -24.31
CA GLU A 376 -0.25 10.91 -24.41
C GLU A 376 -0.59 9.46 -24.03
N ILE A 377 -1.41 9.23 -22.99
CA ILE A 377 -1.83 7.89 -22.56
C ILE A 377 -2.74 7.24 -23.61
N SER A 378 -3.68 7.99 -24.19
CA SER A 378 -4.58 7.50 -25.23
C SER A 378 -3.85 7.22 -26.55
N THR A 379 -2.84 8.03 -26.91
CA THR A 379 -2.05 7.88 -28.14
C THR A 379 -0.85 6.95 -28.01
N SER A 380 -0.35 6.74 -26.79
CA SER A 380 0.83 5.90 -26.47
C SER A 380 0.52 4.89 -25.36
N PRO A 381 -0.29 3.86 -25.66
CA PRO A 381 -0.66 2.87 -24.67
C PRO A 381 0.57 2.20 -24.04
N GLN A 382 0.51 1.96 -22.73
CA GLN A 382 1.62 1.37 -21.97
C GLN A 382 1.32 -0.07 -21.56
N LEU A 383 2.31 -0.96 -21.71
CA LEU A 383 2.24 -2.33 -21.19
C LEU A 383 2.10 -2.30 -19.66
N ARG A 384 0.93 -2.69 -19.15
CA ARG A 384 0.67 -2.75 -17.71
C ARG A 384 1.40 -3.93 -17.07
N ILE A 385 2.01 -3.67 -15.92
CA ILE A 385 2.65 -4.69 -15.09
C ILE A 385 1.93 -4.70 -13.75
N VAL A 386 1.13 -5.74 -13.51
CA VAL A 386 0.31 -5.87 -12.31
C VAL A 386 1.00 -6.79 -11.32
N TYR A 387 1.07 -6.34 -10.07
CA TYR A 387 1.42 -7.18 -8.93
C TYR A 387 0.14 -7.38 -8.12
N PRO A 388 -0.18 -8.60 -7.65
CA PRO A 388 -1.34 -8.83 -6.83
C PRO A 388 -1.24 -7.98 -5.55
N PRO A 389 -2.38 -7.50 -5.02
CA PRO A 389 -2.42 -6.88 -3.71
C PRO A 389 -1.76 -7.83 -2.71
N GLN A 390 -0.84 -7.30 -1.91
CA GLN A 390 0.09 -8.10 -1.11
C GLN A 390 -0.67 -9.12 -0.27
N LEU A 391 -0.31 -10.40 -0.43
CA LEU A 391 -0.78 -11.49 0.44
C LEU A 391 -0.54 -11.07 1.89
N ARG A 392 -1.63 -11.01 2.68
CA ARG A 392 -1.60 -10.85 4.15
C ARG A 392 -0.37 -11.54 4.71
N ILE A 393 0.52 -10.75 5.30
CA ILE A 393 1.77 -11.25 5.87
C ILE A 393 1.40 -12.18 7.04
N LYS A 394 1.62 -13.48 6.88
CA LYS A 394 1.45 -14.48 7.96
C LYS A 394 2.36 -14.12 9.15
N ARG A 395 1.81 -14.19 10.37
CA ARG A 395 2.52 -13.83 11.61
C ARG A 395 3.70 -14.78 11.84
N ASN A 396 4.80 -14.28 12.41
CA ASN A 396 5.89 -15.17 12.86
C ASN A 396 5.36 -16.10 13.96
N GLY A 397 5.40 -17.41 13.70
CA GLY A 397 4.83 -18.46 14.55
C GLY A 397 3.85 -19.37 13.79
N GLU A 398 3.28 -18.89 12.69
CA GLU A 398 2.43 -19.70 11.81
C GLU A 398 3.30 -20.61 10.92
N LYS A 399 2.99 -21.91 10.90
CA LYS A 399 3.59 -22.87 9.95
C LYS A 399 3.45 -22.32 8.53
N GLY A 400 4.58 -22.03 7.88
CA GLY A 400 4.64 -21.46 6.51
C GLY A 400 5.19 -20.03 6.38
N ALA A 401 5.68 -19.39 7.45
CA ALA A 401 6.23 -18.01 7.45
C ALA A 401 7.51 -17.77 6.58
N CYS A 402 7.98 -18.76 5.81
CA CYS A 402 9.11 -18.63 4.88
C CYS A 402 8.82 -17.71 3.66
N CYS A 403 7.59 -17.24 3.46
CA CYS A 403 7.25 -16.35 2.35
C CYS A 403 7.91 -14.96 2.44
N SER A 404 8.45 -14.55 3.59
CA SER A 404 9.16 -13.27 3.75
C SER A 404 10.50 -13.16 2.98
N ALA A 405 11.03 -14.26 2.45
CA ALA A 405 12.18 -14.24 1.55
C ALA A 405 11.79 -13.81 0.11
N VAL A 406 10.53 -13.96 -0.29
CA VAL A 406 10.08 -13.70 -1.66
C VAL A 406 10.01 -12.21 -1.95
N GLU A 407 9.51 -11.39 -1.02
CA GLU A 407 9.53 -9.91 -1.16
C GLU A 407 10.94 -9.32 -1.16
N ARG A 408 11.91 -9.95 -0.47
CA ARG A 408 13.32 -9.56 -0.55
C ARG A 408 13.95 -9.82 -1.92
N ILE A 409 13.45 -10.80 -2.67
CA ILE A 409 14.00 -11.23 -3.95
C ILE A 409 13.28 -10.53 -5.13
N TYR A 410 11.97 -10.27 -5.00
CA TYR A 410 11.14 -9.67 -6.06
C TYR A 410 10.29 -8.53 -5.50
N GLY A 411 10.86 -7.35 -5.21
CA GLY A 411 10.02 -6.17 -4.96
C GLY A 411 9.07 -5.89 -6.13
N LEU A 412 8.38 -4.74 -6.14
CA LEU A 412 7.64 -4.20 -7.32
C LEU A 412 8.52 -3.96 -8.58
N ARG A 413 9.65 -4.65 -8.68
CA ARG A 413 10.53 -4.76 -9.83
C ARG A 413 10.25 -6.08 -10.53
N VAL A 414 10.06 -5.96 -11.84
CA VAL A 414 10.16 -7.06 -12.79
C VAL A 414 11.39 -7.91 -12.44
N PRO A 415 11.26 -9.24 -12.25
CA PRO A 415 12.41 -10.12 -12.04
C PRO A 415 13.47 -9.87 -13.11
N ALA A 416 14.75 -9.82 -12.73
CA ALA A 416 15.83 -9.41 -13.63
C ALA A 416 15.87 -10.23 -14.94
N LYS A 417 15.48 -11.52 -14.87
CA LYS A 417 15.40 -12.41 -16.03
C LYS A 417 14.30 -12.04 -17.02
N HIS A 418 13.32 -11.23 -16.60
CA HIS A 418 12.16 -10.83 -17.40
C HIS A 418 12.33 -9.40 -17.96
N THR A 419 13.21 -8.58 -17.37
CA THR A 419 13.38 -7.16 -17.70
C THR A 419 13.61 -6.90 -19.19
N ARG A 420 14.46 -7.70 -19.85
CA ARG A 420 14.77 -7.50 -21.28
C ARG A 420 13.53 -7.69 -22.16
N LEU A 421 12.76 -8.74 -21.91
CA LEU A 421 11.57 -9.04 -22.70
C LEU A 421 10.47 -8.02 -22.41
N ILE A 422 10.24 -7.66 -21.15
CA ILE A 422 9.30 -6.59 -20.79
C ILE A 422 9.65 -5.26 -21.48
N ASN A 423 10.92 -4.88 -21.51
CA ASN A 423 11.33 -3.65 -22.23
C ASN A 423 11.13 -3.74 -23.74
N THR A 424 11.12 -4.96 -24.30
CA THR A 424 10.81 -5.18 -25.72
C THR A 424 9.31 -5.03 -25.95
N LEU A 425 8.49 -5.66 -25.11
CA LEU A 425 7.02 -5.56 -25.17
C LEU A 425 6.53 -4.13 -24.96
N LYS A 426 7.15 -3.37 -24.05
CA LYS A 426 6.84 -1.94 -23.83
C LYS A 426 7.06 -1.07 -25.08
N LYS A 427 7.98 -1.46 -25.96
CA LYS A 427 8.26 -0.75 -27.21
C LYS A 427 7.39 -1.22 -28.36
N ASN A 428 6.64 -2.30 -28.17
CA ASN A 428 5.75 -2.84 -29.17
C ASN A 428 4.34 -2.25 -28.95
N PRO A 429 3.83 -1.41 -29.86
CA PRO A 429 2.55 -0.73 -29.66
C PRO A 429 1.39 -1.70 -29.43
N TRP A 430 1.37 -2.83 -30.14
CA TRP A 430 0.28 -3.80 -30.02
C TRP A 430 0.27 -4.47 -28.65
N PHE A 431 1.42 -4.93 -28.14
CA PHE A 431 1.48 -5.53 -26.80
C PHE A 431 1.21 -4.52 -25.70
N ALA A 432 1.71 -3.29 -25.85
CA ALA A 432 1.46 -2.24 -24.87
C ALA A 432 -0.04 -1.86 -24.81
N ALA A 433 -0.69 -1.79 -25.97
CA ALA A 433 -2.11 -1.52 -26.10
C ALA A 433 -3.02 -2.66 -25.65
N ASN A 434 -2.63 -3.92 -25.84
CA ASN A 434 -3.56 -5.03 -25.74
C ASN A 434 -3.23 -6.06 -24.65
N CYS A 435 -2.08 -5.96 -23.98
CA CYS A 435 -1.65 -6.99 -23.03
C CYS A 435 -1.26 -6.44 -21.66
N ASP A 436 -1.41 -7.30 -20.66
CA ASP A 436 -0.98 -7.11 -19.27
C ASP A 436 -0.05 -8.24 -18.85
N VAL A 437 0.97 -7.90 -18.06
CA VAL A 437 1.85 -8.88 -17.41
C VAL A 437 1.58 -8.88 -15.91
N ILE A 438 1.09 -10.01 -15.39
CA ILE A 438 0.65 -10.14 -14.00
C ILE A 438 1.56 -11.08 -13.22
N TYR A 439 2.12 -10.65 -12.11
CA TYR A 439 2.99 -11.47 -11.26
C TYR A 439 2.26 -12.08 -10.07
N ASN A 440 1.59 -13.22 -10.25
CA ASN A 440 0.80 -13.84 -9.18
C ASN A 440 1.67 -14.71 -8.24
N TYR A 441 1.57 -14.49 -6.92
CA TYR A 441 2.31 -15.27 -5.91
C TYR A 441 1.70 -16.62 -5.59
N THR A 442 0.52 -16.94 -6.13
CA THR A 442 -0.08 -18.26 -5.98
C THR A 442 0.80 -19.34 -6.62
N ARG A 443 0.59 -20.58 -6.17
CA ARG A 443 1.19 -21.79 -6.75
C ARG A 443 0.07 -22.71 -7.20
N PRO A 444 -0.60 -22.37 -8.31
CA PRO A 444 -1.62 -23.26 -8.83
C PRO A 444 -0.96 -24.55 -9.30
N TYR A 445 -1.59 -25.67 -8.96
CA TYR A 445 -1.18 -26.98 -9.46
C TYR A 445 -2.04 -27.32 -10.67
N ALA A 446 -1.42 -27.85 -11.71
CA ALA A 446 -2.14 -28.35 -12.88
C ALA A 446 -2.90 -29.62 -12.50
N SER A 447 -4.13 -29.76 -13.01
CA SER A 447 -4.81 -31.06 -13.01
C SER A 447 -4.00 -32.06 -13.85
N PRO A 448 -4.15 -33.38 -13.61
CA PRO A 448 -3.48 -34.39 -14.42
C PRO A 448 -3.71 -34.21 -15.93
N ASP A 449 -4.90 -33.77 -16.33
CA ASP A 449 -5.24 -33.57 -17.75
C ASP A 449 -4.54 -32.35 -18.34
N ILE A 450 -4.51 -31.22 -17.62
CA ILE A 450 -3.76 -30.02 -18.02
C ILE A 450 -2.26 -30.32 -18.08
N ALA A 451 -1.74 -31.03 -17.08
CA ALA A 451 -0.33 -31.42 -17.04
C ALA A 451 0.04 -32.36 -18.19
N ARG A 452 -0.79 -33.37 -18.47
CA ARG A 452 -0.60 -34.28 -19.60
C ARG A 452 -0.63 -33.54 -20.93
N LEU A 453 -1.57 -32.61 -21.09
CA LEU A 453 -1.72 -31.80 -22.30
C LEU A 453 -0.50 -30.89 -22.53
N SER A 454 -0.06 -30.14 -21.51
CA SER A 454 1.08 -29.20 -21.64
C SER A 454 2.43 -29.91 -21.74
N LEU A 455 2.62 -31.02 -21.02
CA LEU A 455 3.90 -31.74 -20.97
C LEU A 455 4.06 -32.81 -22.05
N GLY A 456 2.98 -33.34 -22.61
CA GLY A 456 3.02 -34.43 -23.58
C GLY A 456 3.78 -35.64 -23.04
N ASP A 457 4.78 -36.12 -23.77
CA ASP A 457 5.61 -37.26 -23.35
C ASP A 457 6.46 -37.01 -22.09
N GLU A 458 6.61 -35.74 -21.66
CA GLU A 458 7.31 -35.37 -20.42
C GLU A 458 6.42 -35.54 -19.16
N TYR A 459 5.15 -35.95 -19.33
CA TYR A 459 4.22 -36.19 -18.24
C TYR A 459 4.51 -37.53 -17.53
N GLU A 460 4.71 -37.46 -16.22
CA GLU A 460 4.91 -38.61 -15.33
C GLU A 460 3.64 -38.80 -14.48
N PRO A 461 2.89 -39.91 -14.66
CA PRO A 461 1.71 -40.19 -13.85
C PRO A 461 2.04 -40.19 -12.34
N GLY A 462 1.21 -39.53 -11.55
CA GLY A 462 1.38 -39.44 -10.09
C GLY A 462 2.27 -38.29 -9.60
N LYS A 463 2.93 -37.57 -10.51
CA LYS A 463 3.69 -36.35 -10.17
C LYS A 463 2.79 -35.12 -10.15
N GLN A 464 2.97 -34.28 -9.14
CA GLN A 464 2.26 -33.01 -9.04
C GLN A 464 3.05 -31.90 -9.75
N TYR A 465 2.39 -31.18 -10.65
CA TYR A 465 3.00 -30.13 -11.47
C TYR A 465 2.51 -28.74 -11.07
N GLU A 466 3.43 -27.81 -10.80
CA GLU A 466 3.11 -26.40 -10.56
C GLU A 466 3.02 -25.65 -11.89
N ILE A 467 1.94 -24.89 -12.08
CA ILE A 467 1.79 -23.99 -13.23
C ILE A 467 2.75 -22.82 -13.03
N ALA A 468 3.63 -22.57 -14.01
CA ALA A 468 4.64 -21.51 -13.94
C ALA A 468 4.13 -20.19 -14.52
N GLY A 469 3.29 -20.25 -15.55
CA GLY A 469 2.62 -19.10 -16.15
C GLY A 469 1.34 -19.53 -16.88
N SER A 470 0.56 -18.55 -17.31
CA SER A 470 -0.60 -18.74 -18.18
C SER A 470 -0.86 -17.51 -19.04
N TRP A 471 -1.43 -17.76 -20.22
CA TRP A 471 -1.91 -16.76 -21.15
C TRP A 471 -3.40 -16.95 -21.42
N GLY A 472 -4.16 -15.86 -21.33
CA GLY A 472 -5.59 -15.84 -21.64
C GLY A 472 -6.08 -14.45 -22.00
N ILE A 473 -7.37 -14.33 -22.31
CA ILE A 473 -8.05 -13.03 -22.42
C ILE A 473 -8.74 -12.77 -21.08
N ASP A 474 -8.51 -11.61 -20.50
CA ASP A 474 -9.18 -11.17 -19.29
C ASP A 474 -10.61 -10.75 -19.65
N GLY A 475 -11.60 -11.37 -18.99
CA GLY A 475 -13.01 -11.16 -19.30
C GLY A 475 -13.50 -9.74 -18.98
N ASP A 476 -12.88 -9.10 -17.98
CA ASP A 476 -13.31 -7.80 -17.48
C ASP A 476 -12.72 -6.67 -18.35
N THR A 477 -11.45 -6.81 -18.72
CA THR A 477 -10.73 -5.76 -19.47
C THR A 477 -10.69 -6.00 -20.98
N GLY A 478 -11.00 -7.22 -21.44
CA GLY A 478 -10.82 -7.63 -22.84
C GLY A 478 -9.37 -7.72 -23.31
N ARG A 479 -8.39 -7.43 -22.44
CA ARG A 479 -6.96 -7.46 -22.73
C ARG A 479 -6.41 -8.88 -22.63
N GLY A 480 -5.34 -9.14 -23.35
CA GLY A 480 -4.50 -10.30 -23.15
C GLY A 480 -3.80 -10.28 -21.79
N ARG A 481 -3.88 -11.37 -21.04
CA ARG A 481 -3.34 -11.49 -19.68
C ARG A 481 -2.27 -12.57 -19.63
N MET A 482 -1.02 -12.14 -19.44
CA MET A 482 0.14 -13.01 -19.19
C MET A 482 0.39 -13.11 -17.69
N THR A 483 -0.13 -14.14 -17.04
CA THR A 483 0.08 -14.36 -15.62
C THR A 483 1.34 -15.20 -15.42
N ILE A 484 2.33 -14.67 -14.71
CA ILE A 484 3.48 -15.41 -14.22
C ILE A 484 3.19 -15.80 -12.79
N TYR A 485 3.21 -17.09 -12.47
CA TYR A 485 3.04 -17.60 -11.11
C TYR A 485 4.37 -17.73 -10.39
N ARG A 486 4.33 -17.96 -9.07
CA ARG A 486 5.54 -18.02 -8.23
C ARG A 486 6.61 -19.00 -8.74
N ALA A 487 6.22 -20.12 -9.33
CA ALA A 487 7.16 -21.09 -9.92
C ALA A 487 7.93 -20.52 -11.13
N GLY A 488 7.34 -19.56 -11.85
CA GLY A 488 7.90 -18.91 -13.04
C GLY A 488 8.79 -17.69 -12.77
N PHE A 489 8.77 -17.09 -11.58
CA PHE A 489 9.45 -15.80 -11.32
C PHE A 489 10.97 -15.81 -11.57
N ASN A 490 11.60 -16.98 -11.42
CA ASN A 490 13.04 -17.18 -11.64
C ASN A 490 13.38 -17.77 -13.01
N ARG A 491 12.40 -17.89 -13.91
CA ARG A 491 12.54 -18.57 -15.19
C ARG A 491 12.20 -17.56 -16.28
N GLY A 492 13.23 -16.93 -16.87
CA GLY A 492 13.03 -16.04 -18.02
C GLY A 492 12.30 -16.72 -19.18
N GLN A 493 12.42 -18.05 -19.27
CA GLN A 493 11.65 -18.89 -20.19
C GLN A 493 10.14 -18.78 -19.99
N THR A 494 9.63 -18.72 -18.75
CA THR A 494 8.19 -18.71 -18.50
C THR A 494 7.51 -17.48 -19.09
N LEU A 495 8.05 -16.26 -18.85
CA LEU A 495 7.48 -15.07 -19.51
C LEU A 495 7.59 -15.16 -21.04
N ALA A 496 8.67 -15.75 -21.55
CA ALA A 496 8.81 -15.94 -22.99
C ALA A 496 7.74 -16.89 -23.54
N GLU A 497 7.45 -18.00 -22.86
CA GLU A 497 6.37 -18.94 -23.23
C GLU A 497 5.02 -18.20 -23.30
N GLU A 498 4.63 -17.46 -22.27
CA GLU A 498 3.35 -16.72 -22.28
C GLU A 498 3.26 -15.67 -23.39
N VAL A 499 4.37 -14.98 -23.69
CA VAL A 499 4.44 -14.05 -24.82
C VAL A 499 4.24 -14.79 -26.14
N TYR A 500 4.83 -15.98 -26.30
CA TYR A 500 4.71 -16.73 -27.55
C TYR A 500 3.38 -17.46 -27.72
N HIS A 501 2.67 -17.79 -26.63
CA HIS A 501 1.26 -18.15 -26.73
C HIS A 501 0.43 -17.00 -27.31
N ALA A 502 0.64 -15.77 -26.85
CA ALA A 502 -0.02 -14.60 -27.44
C ALA A 502 0.34 -14.42 -28.91
N VAL A 503 1.61 -14.58 -29.30
CA VAL A 503 2.02 -14.46 -30.72
C VAL A 503 1.44 -15.59 -31.57
N TYR A 504 1.34 -16.81 -31.04
CA TYR A 504 0.68 -17.91 -31.74
C TYR A 504 -0.78 -17.58 -32.06
N ASP A 505 -1.51 -17.05 -31.07
CA ASP A 505 -2.89 -16.61 -31.25
C ASP A 505 -3.02 -15.46 -32.27
N ILE A 506 -2.09 -14.50 -32.27
CA ILE A 506 -2.02 -13.43 -33.29
C ILE A 506 -1.85 -14.04 -34.67
N ILE A 507 -0.86 -14.92 -34.86
CA ILE A 507 -0.57 -15.53 -36.16
C ILE A 507 -1.77 -16.33 -36.67
N ARG A 508 -2.34 -17.18 -35.81
CA ARG A 508 -3.49 -18.01 -36.16
C ARG A 508 -4.73 -17.17 -36.47
N SER A 509 -4.87 -16.00 -35.87
CA SER A 509 -6.03 -15.12 -36.10
C SER A 509 -5.88 -14.29 -37.38
N THR A 510 -4.68 -13.80 -37.66
CA THR A 510 -4.44 -12.77 -38.68
C THR A 510 -3.89 -13.28 -40.01
N ASP A 511 -3.29 -14.47 -40.05
CA ASP A 511 -2.64 -15.03 -41.24
C ASP A 511 -2.87 -16.54 -41.31
N ASN A 512 -4.02 -16.97 -41.86
CA ASN A 512 -4.42 -18.39 -41.88
C ASN A 512 -3.35 -19.29 -42.53
N GLY A 513 -2.77 -18.86 -43.66
CA GLY A 513 -1.76 -19.65 -44.38
C GLY A 513 -0.45 -19.80 -43.59
N PHE A 514 0.02 -18.72 -42.96
CA PHE A 514 1.19 -18.81 -42.08
C PHE A 514 0.87 -19.57 -40.80
N GLY A 515 -0.33 -19.42 -40.24
CA GLY A 515 -0.83 -20.13 -39.07
C GLY A 515 -0.82 -21.64 -39.26
N GLU A 516 -1.43 -22.16 -40.33
CA GLU A 516 -1.40 -23.60 -40.67
C GLU A 516 0.02 -24.13 -40.84
N LYS A 517 0.93 -23.30 -41.37
CA LYS A 517 2.34 -23.66 -41.48
C LYS A 517 3.02 -23.74 -40.11
N VAL A 518 2.79 -22.76 -39.23
CA VAL A 518 3.32 -22.77 -37.86
C VAL A 518 2.79 -23.98 -37.10
N GLU A 519 1.49 -24.27 -37.22
CA GLU A 519 0.83 -25.40 -36.58
C GLU A 519 1.42 -26.75 -37.03
N ARG A 520 1.53 -27.00 -38.33
CA ARG A 520 2.16 -28.22 -38.87
C ARG A 520 3.59 -28.38 -38.41
N VAL A 521 4.34 -27.29 -38.38
CA VAL A 521 5.74 -27.28 -37.95
C VAL A 521 5.85 -27.58 -36.45
N ALA A 522 5.02 -26.95 -35.61
CA ALA A 522 5.00 -27.18 -34.16
C ALA A 522 4.63 -28.63 -33.84
N HIS A 523 3.57 -29.16 -34.47
CA HIS A 523 3.12 -30.54 -34.31
C HIS A 523 4.19 -31.55 -34.76
N LYS A 524 4.94 -31.25 -35.84
CA LYS A 524 6.06 -32.11 -36.27
C LYS A 524 7.18 -32.22 -35.22
N TYR A 525 7.42 -31.19 -34.41
CA TYR A 525 8.51 -31.19 -33.43
C TYR A 525 8.13 -31.77 -32.07
N ALA A 526 6.88 -31.61 -31.65
CA ALA A 526 6.36 -32.17 -30.41
C ALA A 526 4.93 -32.69 -30.63
N PRO A 527 4.78 -33.86 -31.30
CA PRO A 527 3.47 -34.39 -31.69
C PRO A 527 2.58 -34.74 -30.50
N SER A 528 3.17 -34.99 -29.33
CA SER A 528 2.47 -35.24 -28.07
C SER A 528 1.93 -33.99 -27.38
N LYS A 529 2.15 -32.79 -27.93
CA LYS A 529 1.71 -31.52 -27.36
C LYS A 529 0.75 -30.78 -28.29
N PRO A 530 -0.16 -29.96 -27.73
CA PRO A 530 -0.87 -28.95 -28.49
C PRO A 530 0.09 -28.09 -29.31
N PRO A 531 -0.28 -27.70 -30.55
CA PRO A 531 0.60 -26.91 -31.40
C PRO A 531 1.03 -25.57 -30.81
N ASP A 532 0.19 -24.91 -30.01
CA ASP A 532 0.49 -23.65 -29.35
C ASP A 532 1.55 -23.82 -28.25
N GLU A 533 1.43 -24.86 -27.42
CA GLU A 533 2.41 -25.25 -26.40
C GLU A 533 3.76 -25.65 -27.02
N ALA A 534 3.72 -26.49 -28.06
CA ALA A 534 4.92 -26.89 -28.80
C ALA A 534 5.64 -25.68 -29.41
N PHE A 535 4.89 -24.74 -29.99
CA PHE A 535 5.40 -23.51 -30.57
C PHE A 535 5.99 -22.57 -29.51
N ALA A 536 5.24 -22.29 -28.44
CA ALA A 536 5.63 -21.36 -27.39
C ALA A 536 6.91 -21.83 -26.68
N LYS A 537 7.00 -23.10 -26.31
CA LYS A 537 8.19 -23.70 -25.69
C LYS A 537 9.42 -23.62 -26.61
N ALA A 538 9.25 -23.88 -27.91
CA ALA A 538 10.33 -23.80 -28.88
C ALA A 538 10.83 -22.35 -29.08
N MET A 539 9.93 -21.38 -29.17
CA MET A 539 10.30 -19.96 -29.29
C MET A 539 10.88 -19.37 -28.00
N ALA A 540 10.40 -19.80 -26.83
CA ALA A 540 10.96 -19.42 -25.55
C ALA A 540 12.40 -19.91 -25.39
N SER A 541 12.67 -21.14 -25.81
CA SER A 541 14.01 -21.71 -25.87
C SER A 541 14.93 -20.84 -26.74
N GLU A 542 14.48 -20.43 -27.94
CA GLU A 542 15.25 -19.53 -28.83
C GLU A 542 15.59 -18.19 -28.16
N THR A 543 14.67 -17.67 -27.34
CA THR A 543 14.81 -16.37 -26.69
C THR A 543 15.81 -16.40 -25.53
N VAL A 544 15.80 -17.49 -24.77
CA VAL A 544 16.71 -17.70 -23.65
C VAL A 544 18.09 -18.15 -24.14
N SER A 545 18.12 -19.01 -25.15
CA SER A 545 19.31 -19.64 -25.73
C SER A 545 19.24 -19.57 -27.26
N ARG A 546 19.88 -18.55 -27.85
CA ARG A 546 19.84 -18.30 -29.29
C ARG A 546 20.35 -19.50 -30.09
N GLY A 547 19.60 -19.90 -31.12
CA GLY A 547 19.89 -21.06 -31.97
C GLY A 547 19.47 -22.41 -31.38
N SER A 548 18.75 -22.43 -30.27
CA SER A 548 18.28 -23.68 -29.65
C SER A 548 16.94 -24.18 -30.20
N SER A 549 16.18 -23.34 -30.89
CA SER A 549 14.91 -23.76 -31.46
C SER A 549 15.11 -24.61 -32.71
N ARG A 550 14.33 -25.69 -32.81
CA ARG A 550 14.26 -26.53 -34.01
C ARG A 550 13.36 -25.91 -35.09
N LEU A 551 12.64 -24.83 -34.80
CA LEU A 551 11.75 -24.18 -35.75
C LEU A 551 12.54 -23.61 -36.96
N PRO A 552 11.96 -23.61 -38.17
CA PRO A 552 12.59 -23.02 -39.34
C PRO A 552 12.94 -21.54 -39.08
N LYS A 553 14.17 -21.11 -39.46
CA LYS A 553 14.65 -19.73 -39.25
C LYS A 553 13.68 -18.66 -39.76
N ARG A 554 12.99 -18.91 -40.87
CA ARG A 554 11.98 -17.97 -41.41
C ARG A 554 10.78 -17.79 -40.47
N VAL A 555 10.35 -18.85 -39.79
CA VAL A 555 9.28 -18.77 -38.77
C VAL A 555 9.79 -17.98 -37.58
N VAL A 556 10.95 -18.36 -37.04
CA VAL A 556 11.59 -17.68 -35.89
C VAL A 556 11.75 -16.19 -36.13
N ASN A 557 12.30 -15.79 -37.29
CA ASN A 557 12.50 -14.38 -37.62
C ASN A 557 11.18 -13.62 -37.69
N SER A 558 10.16 -14.17 -38.36
CA SER A 558 8.85 -13.52 -38.45
C SER A 558 8.21 -13.34 -37.07
N VAL A 559 8.36 -14.31 -36.17
CA VAL A 559 7.81 -14.25 -34.81
C VAL A 559 8.55 -13.21 -33.96
N VAL A 560 9.88 -13.17 -34.07
CA VAL A 560 10.71 -12.17 -33.40
C VAL A 560 10.38 -10.76 -33.90
N ASP A 561 10.10 -10.59 -35.19
CA ASP A 561 9.69 -9.31 -35.77
C ASP A 561 8.31 -8.87 -35.25
N ILE A 562 7.37 -9.79 -35.02
CA ILE A 562 6.11 -9.49 -34.34
C ILE A 562 6.39 -9.01 -32.91
N VAL A 563 7.20 -9.72 -32.11
CA VAL A 563 7.49 -9.33 -30.71
C VAL A 563 8.22 -7.99 -30.62
N LYS A 564 9.14 -7.71 -31.55
CA LYS A 564 9.87 -6.43 -31.60
C LYS A 564 9.07 -5.27 -32.18
N GLY A 565 7.89 -5.53 -32.74
CA GLY A 565 7.07 -4.52 -33.40
C GLY A 565 7.58 -4.11 -34.79
N HIS A 566 8.47 -4.91 -35.40
CA HIS A 566 8.92 -4.69 -36.78
C HIS A 566 7.87 -5.16 -37.80
N ARG A 567 7.05 -6.15 -37.43
CA ARG A 567 5.88 -6.58 -38.20
C ARG A 567 4.64 -6.03 -37.50
N SER A 568 3.87 -5.22 -38.21
CA SER A 568 2.61 -4.67 -37.70
C SER A 568 1.62 -5.79 -37.42
N VAL A 569 0.92 -5.68 -36.29
CA VAL A 569 -0.20 -6.55 -35.93
C VAL A 569 -1.48 -5.72 -36.12
N PRO A 570 -2.49 -6.23 -36.86
CA PRO A 570 -3.76 -5.55 -37.02
C PRO A 570 -4.39 -5.16 -35.66
N ALA A 571 -4.98 -3.97 -35.58
CA ALA A 571 -5.58 -3.46 -34.34
C ALA A 571 -6.74 -4.36 -33.85
N ASP A 572 -7.50 -4.94 -34.78
CA ASP A 572 -8.61 -5.85 -34.52
C ASP A 572 -8.18 -7.28 -34.15
N ALA A 573 -6.86 -7.59 -34.16
CA ALA A 573 -6.37 -8.92 -33.87
C ALA A 573 -6.80 -9.42 -32.48
N ILE A 574 -6.87 -8.55 -31.47
CA ILE A 574 -7.31 -8.95 -30.12
C ILE A 574 -8.77 -9.40 -30.09
N GLU A 575 -9.64 -8.76 -30.87
CA GLU A 575 -11.05 -9.15 -31.00
C GLU A 575 -11.19 -10.49 -31.74
N GLN A 576 -10.37 -10.71 -32.77
CA GLN A 576 -10.34 -11.99 -33.49
C GLN A 576 -9.86 -13.12 -32.57
N ILE A 577 -8.83 -12.87 -31.74
CA ILE A 577 -8.36 -13.83 -30.73
C ILE A 577 -9.48 -14.12 -29.73
N ARG A 578 -10.17 -13.08 -29.22
CA ARG A 578 -11.30 -13.23 -28.30
C ARG A 578 -12.42 -14.07 -28.91
N LYS A 579 -12.83 -13.81 -30.15
CA LYS A 579 -13.86 -14.59 -30.86
C LYS A 579 -13.45 -16.05 -31.01
N LYS A 580 -12.19 -16.32 -31.41
CA LYS A 580 -11.69 -17.70 -31.57
C LYS A 580 -11.60 -18.44 -30.23
N ARG A 581 -11.15 -17.79 -29.15
CA ARG A 581 -11.07 -18.40 -27.82
C ARG A 581 -12.43 -18.57 -27.17
N GLY A 582 -13.36 -17.62 -27.32
CA GLY A 582 -14.72 -17.71 -26.77
C GLY A 582 -15.55 -18.85 -27.37
N ASN A 583 -15.27 -19.25 -28.61
CA ASN A 583 -15.88 -20.42 -29.25
C ASN A 583 -15.24 -21.75 -28.83
N THR A 584 -14.12 -21.71 -28.10
CA THR A 584 -13.43 -22.89 -27.60
C THR A 584 -13.75 -23.01 -26.12
N THR A 585 -14.69 -23.87 -25.75
CA THR A 585 -15.11 -24.07 -24.35
C THR A 585 -13.89 -24.20 -23.45
N SER A 586 -13.71 -23.28 -22.49
CA SER A 586 -12.55 -23.28 -21.59
C SER A 586 -12.53 -24.54 -20.75
N TYR A 587 -11.45 -25.32 -20.83
CA TYR A 587 -11.21 -26.53 -20.03
C TYR A 587 -10.68 -26.23 -18.63
#